data_AF-A0A7W1K789-F1
#
_entry.id   AF-A0A7W1K789-F1
#
_cell.length_a   1.000
_cell.length_b   1.000
_cell.length_c   1.000
_cell.angle_alpha   90.00
_cell.angle_beta   90.00
_cell.angle_gamma   90.00
#
_symmetry.space_group_name_H-M   'P 1'
#
loop_
_entity.id
_entity.type
_entity.pdbx_description
1 polymer ?
#
loop_
_entity_poly.entity_id
_entity_poly.type
_entity_poly.pdbx_seq_one_letter_code
_entity_poly.pdbx_strand_id
1 'polypeptide(L)'
;MAVQIQGPNLFEFVHEDMKITYSPGGFDAEPWLSYSGPMGKHRFAGDEIKASESARGLEVSVVLDRVSHLRTFTLTVFVPELKLEDSDEHPFRTVGIHETHRRNITGGRGAAVSSEPLEFDAVARLIELRAAQTSQLL
;
A
#
# COMPACT_ATOMS: atom_id res chain seq x y z
N MET A 1 -18.73 16.79 18.12
CA MET A 1 -18.26 17.44 16.88
C MET A 1 -17.17 16.55 16.31
N ALA A 2 -17.47 15.78 15.26
CA ALA A 2 -16.46 14.97 14.59
C ALA A 2 -15.73 15.89 13.61
N VAL A 3 -14.48 16.23 13.91
CA VAL A 3 -13.61 16.86 12.92
C VAL A 3 -13.39 15.81 11.84
N GLN A 4 -14.09 15.97 10.72
CA GLN A 4 -13.78 15.26 9.48
C GLN A 4 -12.45 15.85 9.02
N ILE A 5 -11.36 15.34 9.58
CA ILE A 5 -10.01 15.62 9.08
C ILE A 5 -10.01 15.04 7.67
N GLN A 6 -10.12 15.91 6.66
CA GLN A 6 -9.96 15.57 5.25
C GLN A 6 -8.49 15.16 5.04
N GLY A 7 -8.14 13.97 5.50
CA GLY A 7 -6.86 13.33 5.24
C GLY A 7 -6.86 12.75 3.82
N PRO A 8 -5.69 12.62 3.20
CA PRO A 8 -5.58 12.00 1.89
C PRO A 8 -6.16 10.58 1.90
N ASN A 9 -6.92 10.26 0.85
CA ASN A 9 -7.59 8.97 0.68
C ASN A 9 -7.06 8.19 -0.52
N LEU A 10 -6.08 8.74 -1.23
CA LEU A 10 -5.34 8.09 -2.28
C LEU A 10 -3.85 8.41 -2.12
N PHE A 11 -3.03 7.38 -2.16
CA PHE A 11 -1.58 7.50 -2.09
C PHE A 11 -0.97 6.77 -3.28
N GLU A 12 -0.17 7.47 -4.06
CA GLU A 12 0.58 6.90 -5.17
C GLU A 12 2.06 6.91 -4.80
N PHE A 13 2.71 5.75 -4.85
CA PHE A 13 4.13 5.58 -4.58
C PHE A 13 4.82 5.13 -5.85
N VAL A 14 5.94 5.74 -6.19
CA VAL A 14 6.75 5.41 -7.37
C VAL A 14 8.19 5.19 -6.92
N HIS A 15 8.77 4.10 -7.37
CA HIS A 15 10.19 3.78 -7.20
C HIS A 15 10.65 3.02 -8.44
N GLU A 16 11.53 3.62 -9.24
CA GLU A 16 12.01 3.05 -10.51
C GLU A 16 10.85 2.56 -11.42
N ASP A 17 10.82 1.27 -11.76
CA ASP A 17 9.78 0.63 -12.57
C ASP A 17 8.55 0.17 -11.76
N MET A 18 8.50 0.48 -10.46
CA MET A 18 7.45 0.06 -9.54
C MET A 18 6.52 1.24 -9.21
N LYS A 19 5.22 1.01 -9.41
CA LYS A 19 4.14 1.90 -9.02
C LYS A 19 3.20 1.18 -8.08
N ILE A 20 2.92 1.81 -6.94
CA ILE A 20 1.95 1.35 -5.95
C ILE A 20 0.88 2.42 -5.81
N THR A 21 -0.37 2.00 -5.76
CA THR A 21 -1.50 2.89 -5.49
C THR A 21 -2.30 2.30 -4.35
N TYR A 22 -2.41 3.03 -3.26
CA TYR A 22 -3.10 2.61 -2.05
C TYR A 22 -4.24 3.58 -1.74
N SER A 23 -5.39 3.01 -1.36
CA SER A 23 -6.48 3.76 -0.76
C SER A 23 -6.86 3.05 0.54
N PRO A 24 -6.82 3.75 1.69
CA PRO A 24 -7.17 3.17 3.00
C PRO A 24 -8.65 2.79 3.13
N GLY A 25 -9.48 3.08 2.11
CA GLY A 25 -10.91 2.92 2.22
C GLY A 25 -11.56 4.09 2.95
N GLY A 26 -12.86 4.22 2.79
CA GLY A 26 -13.68 5.22 3.46
C GLY A 26 -14.77 4.56 4.29
N PHE A 27 -15.72 5.34 4.79
CA PHE A 27 -16.83 4.84 5.62
C PHE A 27 -17.64 3.69 4.99
N ASP A 28 -17.64 3.60 3.66
CA ASP A 28 -18.41 2.61 2.87
C ASP A 28 -17.54 1.86 1.84
N ALA A 29 -16.22 2.10 1.82
CA ALA A 29 -15.32 1.55 0.81
C ALA A 29 -14.21 0.74 1.46
N GLU A 30 -14.04 -0.49 1.02
CA GLU A 30 -12.97 -1.38 1.48
C GLU A 30 -11.59 -0.85 1.06
N PRO A 31 -10.55 -0.94 1.90
CA PRO A 31 -9.18 -0.60 1.51
C PRO A 31 -8.76 -1.42 0.29
N TRP A 32 -8.02 -0.78 -0.62
CA TRP A 32 -7.46 -1.46 -1.78
C TRP A 32 -6.04 -0.97 -2.07
N LEU A 33 -5.24 -1.85 -2.64
CA LEU A 33 -3.89 -1.57 -3.06
C LEU A 33 -3.64 -2.19 -4.43
N SER A 34 -3.09 -1.42 -5.36
CA SER A 34 -2.60 -1.93 -6.63
C SER A 34 -1.09 -1.78 -6.69
N TYR A 35 -0.45 -2.83 -7.17
CA TYR A 35 0.98 -2.88 -7.45
C TYR A 35 1.17 -3.12 -8.94
N SER A 36 2.12 -2.41 -9.54
CA SER A 36 2.62 -2.67 -10.89
C SER A 36 4.13 -2.52 -10.88
N GLY A 37 4.87 -3.54 -11.29
CA GLY A 37 6.32 -3.48 -11.33
C GLY A 37 6.96 -4.74 -11.88
N PRO A 38 8.24 -4.99 -11.55
CA PRO A 38 9.00 -6.16 -12.02
C PRO A 38 8.34 -7.51 -11.68
N MET A 39 7.54 -7.54 -10.60
CA MET A 39 6.82 -8.74 -10.15
C MET A 39 5.44 -8.90 -10.81
N GLY A 40 5.13 -8.08 -11.82
CA GLY A 40 3.85 -8.06 -12.53
C GLY A 40 2.87 -7.06 -11.95
N LYS A 41 1.58 -7.28 -12.24
CA LYS A 41 0.48 -6.44 -11.75
C LYS A 41 -0.34 -7.23 -10.73
N HIS A 42 -0.49 -6.68 -9.54
CA HIS A 42 -1.26 -7.28 -8.45
C HIS A 42 -2.27 -6.26 -7.92
N ARG A 43 -3.41 -6.77 -7.45
CA ARG A 43 -4.42 -5.97 -6.78
C ARG A 43 -4.84 -6.71 -5.53
N PHE A 44 -4.90 -5.98 -4.43
CA PHE A 44 -5.24 -6.45 -3.10
C PHE A 44 -6.43 -5.64 -2.60
N ALA A 45 -7.30 -6.27 -1.83
CA ALA A 45 -8.43 -5.62 -1.16
C ALA A 45 -8.67 -6.20 0.23
N GLY A 46 -9.26 -5.41 1.11
CA GLY A 46 -9.72 -5.87 2.42
C GLY A 46 -8.62 -6.54 3.24
N ASP A 47 -8.88 -7.78 3.67
CA ASP A 47 -7.99 -8.58 4.52
C ASP A 47 -6.65 -8.97 3.87
N GLU A 48 -6.51 -8.81 2.55
CA GLU A 48 -5.21 -9.02 1.88
C GLU A 48 -4.20 -7.91 2.23
N ILE A 49 -4.70 -6.78 2.75
CA ILE A 49 -3.91 -5.60 3.11
C ILE A 49 -3.81 -5.55 4.63
N LYS A 50 -2.58 -5.69 5.13
CA LYS A 50 -2.30 -5.54 6.56
C LYS A 50 -1.85 -4.12 6.83
N ALA A 51 -2.75 -3.30 7.35
CA ALA A 51 -2.41 -1.98 7.87
C ALA A 51 -2.12 -2.08 9.37
N SER A 52 -1.01 -1.49 9.83
CA SER A 52 -0.66 -1.39 11.23
C SER A 52 -0.35 0.05 11.60
N GLU A 53 -0.87 0.52 12.74
CA GLU A 53 -0.57 1.87 13.24
C GLU A 53 0.89 1.97 13.67
N SER A 54 1.53 3.06 13.29
CA SER A 54 2.91 3.38 13.61
C SER A 54 3.00 4.79 14.20
N ALA A 55 4.13 5.17 14.78
CA ALA A 55 4.25 6.40 15.58
C ALA A 55 3.95 7.71 14.83
N ARG A 56 3.93 7.70 13.49
CA ARG A 56 3.72 8.86 12.62
C ARG A 56 2.91 8.54 11.36
N GLY A 57 2.18 7.43 11.34
CA GLY A 57 1.66 6.90 10.09
C GLY A 57 1.05 5.51 10.20
N LEU A 58 0.80 4.93 9.03
CA LEU A 58 0.36 3.56 8.84
C LEU A 58 1.44 2.78 8.09
N GLU A 59 1.73 1.57 8.56
CA GLU A 59 2.52 0.60 7.83
C GLU A 59 1.58 -0.31 7.07
N VAL A 60 1.61 -0.23 5.74
CA VAL A 60 0.72 -0.98 4.86
C VAL A 60 1.51 -2.10 4.21
N SER A 61 1.14 -3.33 4.51
CA SER A 61 1.85 -4.53 4.05
C SER A 61 0.95 -5.43 3.21
N VAL A 62 1.50 -5.93 2.10
CA VAL A 62 0.84 -6.91 1.21
C VAL A 62 1.79 -8.04 0.85
N VAL A 63 1.22 -9.23 0.62
CA VAL A 63 2.00 -10.42 0.23
C VAL A 63 1.86 -10.67 -1.27
N LEU A 64 2.95 -10.50 -2.02
CA LEU A 64 3.06 -10.68 -3.47
C LEU A 64 3.31 -12.18 -3.81
N ASP A 65 2.45 -13.09 -3.37
CA ASP A 65 2.71 -14.55 -3.26
C ASP A 65 3.06 -15.34 -4.56
N ARG A 66 3.19 -14.71 -5.75
CA ARG A 66 3.29 -15.45 -7.03
C ARG A 66 4.64 -15.40 -7.75
N VAL A 67 5.72 -15.82 -7.09
CA VAL A 67 6.98 -16.11 -7.82
C VAL A 67 7.36 -17.59 -7.75
N SER A 68 6.98 -18.32 -6.70
CA SER A 68 7.02 -19.79 -6.60
C SER A 68 6.64 -20.21 -5.17
N HIS A 69 6.14 -21.43 -4.99
CA HIS A 69 5.83 -22.02 -3.66
C HIS A 69 7.01 -22.03 -2.65
N LEU A 70 8.22 -21.66 -3.08
CA LEU A 70 9.46 -21.65 -2.31
C LEU A 70 9.86 -20.26 -1.81
N ARG A 71 9.20 -19.19 -2.28
CA ARG A 71 9.59 -17.82 -1.97
C ARG A 71 8.36 -16.93 -1.82
N THR A 72 8.18 -16.40 -0.62
CA THR A 72 7.16 -15.40 -0.30
C THR A 72 7.80 -14.02 -0.38
N PHE A 73 7.12 -13.09 -1.04
CA PHE A 73 7.51 -11.69 -1.11
C PHE A 73 6.50 -10.86 -0.35
N THR A 74 6.98 -10.07 0.60
CA THR A 74 6.16 -9.12 1.34
C THR A 74 6.64 -7.73 1.00
N LEU A 75 5.71 -6.85 0.67
CA LEU A 75 5.97 -5.45 0.44
C LEU A 75 5.29 -4.66 1.52
N THR A 76 6.06 -3.88 2.25
CA THR A 76 5.57 -2.96 3.27
C THR A 76 5.91 -1.54 2.84
N VAL A 77 4.93 -0.64 2.91
CA VAL A 77 5.10 0.79 2.59
C VAL A 77 4.65 1.61 3.78
N PHE A 78 5.45 2.60 4.15
CA PHE A 78 5.08 3.54 5.20
C PHE A 78 4.25 4.69 4.61
N VAL A 79 3.06 4.89 5.17
CA VAL A 79 2.13 5.94 4.78
C VAL A 79 2.05 6.95 5.93
N PRO A 80 2.72 8.12 5.83
CA PRO A 80 2.70 9.11 6.90
C PRO A 80 1.31 9.72 7.07
N GLU A 81 0.99 10.12 8.30
CA GLU A 81 -0.18 10.95 8.58
C GLU A 81 0.08 12.36 8.06
N LEU A 82 -0.52 12.69 6.92
CA LEU A 82 -0.41 14.00 6.28
C LEU A 82 -1.71 14.79 6.46
N LYS A 83 -1.56 16.09 6.73
CA LYS A 83 -2.65 17.05 6.69
C LYS A 83 -2.55 17.86 5.41
N LEU A 84 -3.62 17.87 4.63
CA LEU A 84 -3.74 18.69 3.43
C LEU A 84 -4.42 20.00 3.86
N GLU A 85 -3.65 21.09 4.00
CA GLU A 85 -4.17 22.36 4.50
C GLU A 85 -4.70 23.29 3.39
N ASP A 86 -4.03 23.33 2.24
CA ASP A 86 -4.33 24.28 1.13
C ASP A 86 -4.28 23.65 -0.27
N SER A 87 -4.06 22.34 -0.38
CA SER A 87 -3.86 21.64 -1.67
C SER A 87 -4.45 20.24 -1.62
N ASP A 88 -5.14 19.84 -2.68
CA ASP A 88 -5.71 18.48 -2.84
C ASP A 88 -4.60 17.42 -3.03
N GLU A 89 -3.38 17.85 -3.31
CA GLU A 89 -2.21 16.99 -3.52
C GLU A 89 -1.01 17.45 -2.69
N HIS A 90 -0.28 16.49 -2.12
CA HIS A 90 0.97 16.74 -1.41
C HIS A 90 2.03 15.70 -1.79
N PRO A 91 3.11 16.08 -2.49
CA PRO A 91 4.23 15.18 -2.75
C PRO A 91 5.05 15.00 -1.47
N PHE A 92 5.44 13.76 -1.18
CA PHE A 92 6.28 13.41 -0.05
C PHE A 92 7.22 12.27 -0.43
N ARG A 93 8.23 12.04 0.40
CA ARG A 93 9.10 10.86 0.29
C ARG A 93 8.88 9.95 1.46
N THR A 94 8.88 8.66 1.17
CA THR A 94 8.72 7.63 2.20
C THR A 94 9.62 6.44 1.92
N VAL A 95 9.70 5.57 2.90
CA VAL A 95 10.41 4.29 2.77
C VAL A 95 9.40 3.16 2.75
N GLY A 96 9.77 2.10 2.06
CA GLY A 96 9.16 0.80 2.23
C GLY A 96 10.23 -0.27 2.37
N ILE A 97 9.78 -1.46 2.70
CA ILE A 97 10.61 -2.63 2.87
C ILE A 97 10.10 -3.69 1.92
N HIS A 98 11.02 -4.20 1.11
CA HIS A 98 10.80 -5.39 0.32
C HIS A 98 11.45 -6.58 1.00
N GLU A 99 10.62 -7.48 1.51
CA GLU A 99 11.06 -8.67 2.22
C GLU A 99 10.88 -9.90 1.34
N THR A 100 11.94 -10.67 1.21
CA THR A 100 11.95 -11.95 0.52
C THR A 100 12.21 -13.06 1.52
N HIS A 101 11.24 -13.94 1.71
CA HIS A 101 11.37 -15.12 2.56
C HIS A 101 11.49 -16.38 1.70
N ARG A 102 12.64 -17.05 1.75
CA ARG A 102 12.86 -18.33 1.04
C ARG A 102 12.67 -19.51 2.00
N ARG A 103 11.71 -20.40 1.69
CA ARG A 103 11.55 -21.69 2.37
C ARG A 103 12.44 -22.74 1.70
N ASN A 104 13.44 -23.25 2.42
CA ASN A 104 14.21 -24.41 1.99
C ASN A 104 13.44 -25.71 2.31
N ILE A 105 13.19 -26.54 1.31
CA ILE A 105 12.55 -27.86 1.47
C ILE A 105 13.52 -28.90 2.10
N THR A 106 14.83 -28.66 2.03
CA THR A 106 15.85 -29.70 2.26
C THR A 106 16.50 -29.69 3.66
N GLY A 107 15.84 -29.16 4.70
CA GLY A 107 16.28 -29.35 6.10
C GLY A 107 17.64 -28.73 6.51
N GLY A 108 18.28 -27.93 5.66
CA GLY A 108 19.48 -27.17 5.99
C GLY A 108 19.14 -25.91 6.79
N ARG A 109 19.84 -25.69 7.91
CA ARG A 109 19.68 -24.50 8.78
C ARG A 109 19.84 -23.20 7.96
N GLY A 110 18.76 -22.43 7.88
CA GLY A 110 18.78 -21.05 7.38
C GLY A 110 17.66 -20.79 6.38
N ALA A 111 16.49 -20.39 6.87
CA ALA A 111 15.59 -19.61 6.03
C ALA A 111 16.30 -18.29 5.72
N ALA A 112 16.57 -18.02 4.43
CA ALA A 112 17.16 -16.75 4.03
C ALA A 112 16.01 -15.73 3.95
N VAL A 113 15.99 -14.80 4.90
CA VAL A 113 15.20 -13.58 4.85
C VAL A 113 16.10 -12.48 4.32
N SER A 114 15.72 -11.85 3.22
CA SER A 114 16.38 -10.66 2.68
C SER A 114 15.41 -9.51 2.79
N SER A 115 15.82 -8.43 3.45
CA SER A 115 15.01 -7.22 3.58
C SER A 115 15.77 -6.07 2.93
N GLU A 116 15.19 -5.51 1.87
CA GLU A 116 15.80 -4.43 1.10
C GLU A 116 14.95 -3.16 1.28
N PRO A 117 15.54 -2.05 1.75
CA PRO A 117 14.82 -0.79 1.85
C PRO A 117 14.58 -0.21 0.46
N LEU A 118 13.40 0.36 0.25
CA LEU A 118 13.00 1.03 -0.98
C LEU A 118 12.61 2.47 -0.66
N GLU A 119 13.14 3.42 -1.41
CA GLU A 119 12.80 4.84 -1.28
C GLU A 119 11.75 5.22 -2.32
N PHE A 120 10.59 5.68 -1.88
CA PHE A 120 9.49 6.04 -2.78
C PHE A 120 9.34 7.54 -2.85
N ASP A 121 9.27 8.06 -4.08
CA ASP A 121 8.62 9.35 -4.33
C ASP A 121 7.12 9.11 -4.38
N ALA A 122 6.39 9.78 -3.50
CA ALA A 122 4.99 9.54 -3.28
C ALA A 122 4.16 10.83 -3.39
N VAL A 123 2.89 10.67 -3.76
CA VAL A 123 1.93 11.77 -3.78
C VAL A 123 0.70 11.32 -3.02
N ALA A 124 0.36 12.10 -1.99
CA ALA A 124 -0.88 11.95 -1.25
C ALA A 124 -1.93 12.86 -1.90
N ARG A 125 -3.12 12.31 -2.17
CA ARG A 125 -4.22 13.02 -2.81
C ARG A 125 -5.49 12.86 -2.00
N LEU A 126 -6.25 13.94 -1.92
CA LEU A 126 -7.65 13.90 -1.51
C LEU A 126 -8.49 13.90 -2.79
N ILE A 127 -9.03 12.74 -3.14
CA ILE A 127 -10.01 12.64 -4.22
C ILE A 127 -11.41 12.65 -3.61
N GLU A 128 -12.33 13.45 -4.16
CA GLU A 128 -13.73 13.27 -3.85
C GLU A 128 -14.11 11.85 -4.31
N LEU A 129 -14.34 10.94 -3.36
CA LEU A 129 -14.98 9.66 -3.65
C LEU A 129 -16.38 9.99 -4.15
N ARG A 130 -16.52 10.19 -5.45
CA ARG A 130 -17.82 10.21 -6.10
C ARG A 130 -18.34 8.78 -5.92
N ALA A 131 -19.11 8.58 -4.84
CA ALA A 131 -19.94 7.40 -4.68
C ALA A 131 -20.62 7.23 -6.03
N ALA A 132 -20.35 6.11 -6.69
CA ALA A 132 -21.15 5.73 -7.83
C ALA A 132 -22.57 5.58 -7.28
N GLN A 133 -23.35 6.66 -7.31
CA GLN A 133 -24.79 6.58 -7.30
C GLN A 133 -25.10 5.79 -8.56
N THR A 134 -25.18 4.47 -8.39
CA THR A 134 -25.78 3.58 -9.37
C THR A 134 -27.13 4.17 -9.69
N SER A 135 -27.18 4.79 -10.86
CA SER A 135 -28.41 5.13 -11.54
C SER A 135 -29.15 3.83 -11.79
N GLN A 136 -30.24 3.64 -11.06
CA GLN A 136 -31.41 2.88 -11.49
C GLN A 136 -32.57 3.74 -10.96
N LEU A 137 -33.05 4.76 -11.68
CA LEU A 137 -33.75 4.73 -12.96
C LEU A 137 -34.85 3.65 -12.98
N LEU A 138 -36.06 4.16 -12.69
CA LEU A 138 -37.43 3.65 -12.93
C LEU A 138 -37.99 2.59 -11.98
#